data_AF-A0A3E2W4V6-F1
#
_entry.id   AF-A0A3E2W4V6-F1
#
_cell.length_a   1.000
_cell.length_b   1.000
_cell.length_c   1.000
_cell.angle_alpha   90.00
_cell.angle_beta   90.00
_cell.angle_gamma   90.00
#
_symmetry.space_group_name_H-M   'P 1'
#
loop_
_entity.id
_entity.type
_entity.pdbx_description
1 polymer ?
#
loop_
_entity_poly.entity_id
_entity_poly.type
_entity_poly.pdbx_seq_one_letter_code
_entity_poly.pdbx_strand_id
1 'polypeptide(L)'
;MQTLTKREKILLYVLLCIIIFAGGLFWMLLPALEKHTTLKADYDTAQLELQSAKASIINYGDLDKQLKETSEELKNIKNKFYEEMNKEDVDNLITSMTIEHGLTPVSLSIAEADKEDIVSYTEYQLQQKKGASSKSKDGELKVYNVNLSVSGAISDVQTLVDDVRTTKSLKVSGITYSEDDEEMTTTITFKLFMI
;
A
#
# COMPACT_ATOMS: atom_id res chain seq x y z
N MET A 1 46.14 -72.56 44.70
CA MET A 1 44.68 -72.74 44.82
C MET A 1 44.27 -72.20 46.18
N GLN A 2 43.84 -70.93 46.25
CA GLN A 2 43.40 -70.34 47.51
C GLN A 2 41.98 -70.82 47.81
N THR A 3 41.84 -71.56 48.91
CA THR A 3 40.55 -72.03 49.40
C THR A 3 39.83 -70.86 50.06
N LEU A 4 38.84 -70.30 49.37
CA LEU A 4 37.94 -69.28 49.89
C LEU A 4 37.29 -69.76 51.20
N THR A 5 37.47 -68.98 52.26
CA THR A 5 36.96 -69.29 53.60
C THR A 5 35.45 -69.06 53.62
N LYS A 6 34.68 -69.80 54.44
CA LYS A 6 33.20 -69.79 54.45
C LYS A 6 32.54 -68.39 54.42
N ARG A 7 33.22 -67.37 54.96
CA ARG A 7 32.78 -65.96 54.98
C ARG A 7 32.83 -65.27 53.60
N GLU A 8 33.82 -65.59 52.76
CA GLU A 8 33.97 -64.99 51.43
C GLU A 8 32.91 -65.53 50.45
N LYS A 9 32.51 -66.80 50.60
CA LYS A 9 31.38 -67.36 49.83
C LYS A 9 30.05 -66.66 50.15
N ILE A 10 29.82 -66.32 51.42
CA ILE A 10 28.62 -65.58 51.84
C ILE A 10 28.65 -64.16 51.29
N LEU A 11 29.80 -63.47 51.37
CA LEU A 11 29.96 -62.14 50.81
C LEU A 11 29.71 -62.12 49.29
N LEU A 12 30.21 -63.13 48.58
CA LEU A 12 30.03 -63.27 47.13
C LEU A 12 28.56 -63.55 46.78
N TYR A 13 27.85 -64.33 47.59
CA TYR A 13 26.41 -64.59 47.40
C TYR A 13 25.56 -63.33 47.63
N VAL A 14 25.88 -62.54 48.66
CA VAL A 14 25.20 -61.26 48.93
C VAL A 14 25.49 -60.25 47.81
N LEU A 15 26.72 -60.18 47.32
CA LEU A 15 27.09 -59.32 46.19
C LEU A 15 26.35 -59.73 44.91
N LEU A 16 26.22 -61.03 44.66
CA LEU A 16 25.44 -61.56 43.54
C LEU A 16 23.94 -61.24 43.69
N CYS A 17 23.37 -61.32 44.89
CA CYS A 17 21.99 -60.88 45.14
C CYS A 17 21.78 -59.38 44.87
N ILE A 18 22.73 -58.51 45.27
CA ILE A 18 22.63 -57.06 45.00
C ILE A 18 22.70 -56.77 43.50
N ILE A 19 23.55 -57.47 42.76
CA ILE A 19 23.67 -57.31 41.30
C ILE A 19 22.36 -57.70 40.61
N ILE A 20 21.73 -58.80 41.02
CA ILE A 20 20.44 -59.24 40.47
C ILE A 20 19.34 -58.23 40.80
N PHE A 21 19.33 -57.69 42.02
CA PHE A 21 18.33 -56.72 42.45
C PHE A 21 18.48 -55.37 41.75
N ALA A 22 19.71 -54.87 41.63
CA ALA A 22 20.03 -53.64 40.92
C ALA A 22 19.74 -53.77 39.41
N GLY A 23 20.06 -54.92 38.80
CA GLY A 23 19.72 -55.20 37.40
C GLY A 23 18.22 -55.26 37.16
N GLY A 24 17.46 -55.89 38.08
CA GLY A 24 16.00 -55.95 38.01
C GLY A 24 15.35 -54.56 38.12
N LEU A 25 15.82 -53.72 39.03
CA LEU A 25 15.34 -52.34 39.16
C LEU A 25 15.69 -51.50 37.93
N PHE A 26 16.92 -51.62 37.41
CA PHE A 26 17.37 -50.87 36.23
C PHE A 26 16.57 -51.22 34.97
N TRP A 27 16.29 -52.52 34.75
CA TRP A 27 15.46 -52.97 33.64
C TRP A 27 14.00 -52.51 33.79
N MET A 28 13.51 -52.30 35.01
CA MET A 28 12.15 -51.79 35.24
C MET A 28 12.04 -50.26 35.16
N LEU A 29 13.11 -49.52 35.46
CA LEU A 29 13.15 -48.06 35.42
C LEU A 29 13.32 -47.47 34.00
N LEU A 30 14.10 -48.12 33.14
CA LEU A 30 14.29 -47.74 31.74
C LEU A 30 12.97 -47.56 30.95
N PRO A 31 12.02 -48.53 30.95
CA PRO A 31 10.76 -48.38 30.22
C PRO A 31 9.83 -47.34 30.85
N ALA A 32 10.02 -46.97 32.12
CA ALA A 32 9.25 -45.93 32.78
C ALA A 32 9.73 -44.52 32.41
N LEU A 33 11.04 -44.34 32.21
CA LEU A 33 11.62 -43.07 31.76
C LEU A 33 11.35 -42.80 30.28
N GLU A 34 11.48 -43.82 29.42
CA GLU A 34 11.21 -43.69 27.98
C GLU A 34 9.79 -43.19 27.71
N LYS A 35 8.79 -43.74 28.42
CA LYS A 35 7.37 -43.32 28.28
C LYS A 35 7.12 -41.86 28.68
N HIS A 36 7.88 -41.33 29.63
CA HIS A 36 7.70 -39.95 30.09
C HIS A 36 8.46 -38.94 29.21
N THR A 37 9.58 -39.35 28.62
CA THR A 37 10.35 -38.54 27.68
C THR A 37 9.68 -38.46 26.31
N THR A 38 9.08 -39.55 25.83
CA THR A 38 8.39 -39.56 24.53
C THR A 38 7.09 -38.77 24.59
N LEU A 39 6.27 -38.94 25.63
CA LEU A 39 5.04 -38.14 25.79
C LEU A 39 5.31 -36.64 25.87
N LYS A 40 6.41 -36.24 26.49
CA LYS A 40 6.79 -34.83 26.57
C LYS A 40 7.32 -34.30 25.24
N ALA A 41 8.12 -35.10 24.53
CA ALA A 41 8.60 -34.76 23.19
C ALA A 41 7.43 -34.63 22.20
N ASP A 42 6.45 -35.53 22.24
CA ASP A 42 5.25 -35.49 21.40
C ASP A 42 4.34 -34.29 21.72
N TYR A 43 4.28 -33.88 22.99
CA TYR A 43 3.56 -32.67 23.38
C TYR A 43 4.25 -31.40 22.87
N ASP A 44 5.58 -31.33 22.97
CA ASP A 44 6.36 -30.19 22.49
C ASP A 44 6.34 -30.10 20.96
N THR A 45 6.38 -31.23 20.23
CA THR A 45 6.24 -31.23 18.76
C THR A 45 4.84 -30.82 18.32
N ALA A 46 3.78 -31.32 18.98
CA ALA A 46 2.40 -30.91 18.68
C ALA A 46 2.15 -29.42 18.98
N GLN A 47 2.76 -28.87 20.04
CA GLN A 47 2.73 -27.44 20.34
C GLN A 47 3.44 -26.61 19.26
N LEU A 48 4.60 -27.07 18.79
CA LEU A 48 5.39 -26.40 17.76
C LEU A 48 4.70 -26.45 16.39
N GLU A 49 4.06 -27.58 16.04
CA GLU A 49 3.19 -27.70 14.86
C GLU A 49 1.97 -26.77 14.95
N LEU A 50 1.31 -26.68 16.11
CA LEU A 50 0.21 -25.72 16.30
C LEU A 50 0.67 -24.27 16.21
N GLN A 51 1.85 -23.95 16.76
CA GLN A 51 2.39 -22.58 16.73
C GLN A 51 2.82 -22.17 15.33
N SER A 52 3.48 -23.08 14.59
CA SER A 52 3.86 -22.86 13.18
C SER A 52 2.64 -22.81 12.25
N ALA A 53 1.63 -23.65 12.48
CA ALA A 53 0.35 -23.56 11.77
C ALA A 53 -0.35 -22.23 12.08
N LYS A 54 -0.41 -21.79 13.35
CA LYS A 54 -0.96 -20.48 13.74
C LYS A 54 -0.19 -19.30 13.15
N ALA A 55 1.14 -19.41 13.00
CA ALA A 55 1.95 -18.40 12.34
C ALA A 55 1.76 -18.38 10.81
N SER A 56 1.37 -19.51 10.22
CA SER A 56 1.11 -19.66 8.79
C SER A 56 -0.35 -19.36 8.40
N ILE A 57 -1.27 -19.35 9.38
CA ILE A 57 -2.62 -18.82 9.20
C ILE A 57 -2.46 -17.31 9.06
N ILE A 58 -2.59 -16.84 7.82
CA ILE A 58 -2.73 -15.43 7.48
C ILE A 58 -3.70 -14.81 8.49
N ASN A 59 -3.22 -13.79 9.21
CA ASN A 59 -3.96 -13.19 10.31
C ASN A 59 -5.19 -12.49 9.71
N TYR A 60 -6.33 -13.18 9.65
CA TYR A 60 -7.55 -12.67 9.02
C TYR A 60 -8.03 -11.34 9.62
N GLY A 61 -7.69 -11.06 10.89
CA GLY A 61 -7.95 -9.76 11.51
C GLY A 61 -7.06 -8.63 10.96
N ASP A 62 -5.86 -8.96 10.47
CA ASP A 62 -4.96 -8.04 9.77
C ASP A 62 -5.41 -7.81 8.33
N LEU A 63 -5.98 -8.83 7.66
CA LEU A 63 -6.56 -8.68 6.32
C LEU A 63 -7.76 -7.71 6.29
N ASP A 64 -8.67 -7.76 7.26
CA ASP A 64 -9.79 -6.83 7.34
C ASP A 64 -9.28 -5.39 7.55
N LYS A 65 -8.29 -5.24 8.43
CA LYS A 65 -7.64 -3.95 8.68
C LYS A 65 -6.92 -3.43 7.43
N GLN A 66 -6.12 -4.26 6.76
CA GLN A 66 -5.44 -3.91 5.51
C GLN A 66 -6.44 -3.61 4.38
N LEU A 67 -7.55 -4.36 4.28
CA LEU A 67 -8.60 -4.11 3.30
C LEU A 67 -9.27 -2.76 3.56
N LYS A 68 -9.57 -2.45 4.83
CA LYS A 68 -10.14 -1.17 5.23
C LYS A 68 -9.18 -0.02 4.97
N GLU A 69 -7.92 -0.16 5.36
CA GLU A 69 -6.87 0.84 5.10
C GLU A 69 -6.69 1.06 3.58
N THR A 70 -6.58 -0.01 2.81
CA THR A 70 -6.48 0.06 1.33
C THR A 70 -7.74 0.67 0.71
N SER A 71 -8.92 0.35 1.22
CA SER A 71 -10.19 0.92 0.73
C SER A 71 -10.30 2.40 1.06
N GLU A 72 -9.87 2.82 2.25
CA GLU A 72 -9.81 4.23 2.65
C GLU A 72 -8.77 4.99 1.83
N GLU A 73 -7.59 4.41 1.58
CA GLU A 73 -6.58 4.97 0.68
C GLU A 73 -7.11 5.12 -0.74
N LEU A 74 -7.74 4.08 -1.29
CA LEU A 74 -8.34 4.12 -2.63
C LEU A 74 -9.46 5.17 -2.70
N LYS A 75 -10.31 5.26 -1.67
CA LYS A 75 -11.34 6.30 -1.57
C LYS A 75 -10.72 7.69 -1.49
N ASN A 76 -9.65 7.87 -0.72
CA ASN A 76 -8.94 9.13 -0.60
C ASN A 76 -8.28 9.53 -1.92
N ILE A 77 -7.70 8.58 -2.66
CA ILE A 77 -7.19 8.82 -4.01
C ILE A 77 -8.35 9.18 -4.93
N LYS A 78 -9.45 8.41 -4.93
CA LYS A 78 -10.62 8.70 -5.77
C LYS A 78 -11.19 10.09 -5.52
N ASN A 79 -11.29 10.52 -4.27
CA ASN A 79 -11.81 11.83 -3.88
C ASN A 79 -10.96 13.01 -4.39
N LYS A 80 -9.67 12.79 -4.72
CA LYS A 80 -8.80 13.81 -5.30
C LYS A 80 -9.08 14.04 -6.78
N PHE A 81 -9.82 13.15 -7.44
CA PHE A 81 -10.20 13.28 -8.83
C PHE A 81 -11.69 13.62 -8.96
N TYR A 82 -12.03 14.24 -10.08
CA TYR A 82 -13.43 14.34 -10.51
C TYR A 82 -13.86 13.00 -11.12
N GLU A 83 -15.11 12.61 -10.87
CA GLU A 83 -15.74 11.54 -11.65
C GLU A 83 -15.90 12.00 -13.10
N GLU A 84 -16.21 11.07 -14.00
CA GLU A 84 -16.39 11.38 -15.40
C GLU A 84 -17.47 12.47 -15.60
N MET A 85 -17.03 13.63 -16.08
CA MET A 85 -17.86 14.80 -16.37
C MET A 85 -18.06 14.95 -17.87
N ASN A 86 -19.20 15.50 -18.27
CA ASN A 86 -19.43 15.92 -19.65
C ASN A 86 -18.89 17.35 -19.89
N LYS A 87 -18.86 17.81 -21.15
CA LYS A 87 -18.36 19.16 -21.47
C LYS A 87 -19.15 20.28 -20.82
N GLU A 88 -20.46 20.11 -20.64
CA GLU A 88 -21.34 21.10 -20.01
C GLU A 88 -21.07 21.19 -18.49
N ASP A 89 -20.81 20.07 -17.82
CA ASP A 89 -20.42 20.04 -16.41
C ASP A 89 -19.06 20.74 -16.21
N VAL A 90 -18.11 20.51 -17.13
CA VAL A 90 -16.79 21.15 -17.11
C VAL A 90 -16.91 22.66 -17.36
N ASP A 91 -17.73 23.07 -18.32
CA ASP A 91 -18.01 24.47 -18.61
C ASP A 91 -18.61 25.16 -17.36
N ASN A 92 -19.66 24.57 -16.79
CA ASN A 92 -20.31 25.09 -15.59
C ASN A 92 -19.34 25.23 -14.41
N LEU A 93 -18.47 24.22 -14.20
CA LEU A 93 -17.47 24.26 -13.13
C LEU A 93 -16.48 25.43 -13.32
N ILE A 94 -15.89 25.56 -14.50
CA ILE A 94 -14.87 26.58 -14.78
C ILE A 94 -15.50 27.98 -14.80
N THR A 95 -16.66 28.13 -15.45
CA THR A 95 -17.39 29.40 -15.53
C THR A 95 -17.83 29.88 -14.13
N SER A 96 -18.39 28.99 -13.31
CA SER A 96 -18.83 29.36 -11.95
C SER A 96 -17.66 29.83 -11.10
N MET A 97 -16.55 29.08 -11.11
CA MET A 97 -15.33 29.44 -10.37
C MET A 97 -14.77 30.80 -10.84
N THR A 98 -14.78 31.04 -12.15
CA THR A 98 -14.31 32.32 -12.72
C THR A 98 -15.15 33.50 -12.21
N ILE A 99 -16.48 33.36 -12.21
CA ILE A 99 -17.41 34.39 -11.77
C ILE A 99 -17.31 34.61 -10.25
N GLU A 100 -17.15 33.54 -9.46
CA GLU A 100 -16.97 33.63 -8.01
C GLU A 100 -15.74 34.46 -7.61
N HIS A 101 -14.69 34.42 -8.44
CA HIS A 101 -13.48 35.23 -8.29
C HIS A 101 -13.59 36.64 -8.89
N GLY A 102 -14.78 37.08 -9.34
CA GLY A 102 -15.00 38.43 -9.87
C GLY A 102 -14.47 38.66 -11.29
N LEU A 103 -14.09 37.59 -11.99
CA LEU A 103 -13.61 37.64 -13.36
C LEU A 103 -14.78 37.47 -14.33
N THR A 104 -14.70 38.14 -15.48
CA THR A 104 -15.69 38.01 -16.56
C THR A 104 -15.17 37.04 -17.62
N PRO A 105 -15.81 35.87 -17.82
CA PRO A 105 -15.47 34.97 -18.92
C PRO A 105 -15.74 35.63 -20.27
N VAL A 106 -14.72 35.70 -21.14
CA VAL A 106 -14.81 36.24 -22.50
C VAL A 106 -15.03 35.12 -23.52
N SER A 107 -14.29 34.03 -23.38
CA SER A 107 -14.45 32.84 -24.20
C SER A 107 -13.99 31.60 -23.46
N LEU A 108 -14.65 30.47 -23.71
CA LEU A 108 -14.29 29.17 -23.18
C LEU A 108 -14.28 28.15 -24.31
N SER A 109 -13.19 27.40 -24.44
CA SER A 109 -13.02 26.33 -25.42
C SER A 109 -12.58 25.05 -24.72
N ILE A 110 -13.35 23.98 -24.91
CA ILE A 110 -13.08 22.65 -24.34
C ILE A 110 -12.71 21.71 -25.49
N ALA A 111 -11.48 21.22 -25.49
CA ALA A 111 -11.03 20.20 -26.43
C ALA A 111 -11.78 18.87 -26.21
N GLU A 112 -11.72 17.96 -27.18
CA GLU A 112 -12.16 16.59 -26.92
C GLU A 112 -11.35 15.95 -25.79
N ALA A 113 -11.97 15.01 -25.08
CA ALA A 113 -11.30 14.28 -24.03
C ALA A 113 -10.17 13.45 -24.64
N ASP A 114 -8.95 13.68 -24.17
CA ASP A 114 -7.78 12.90 -24.56
C ASP A 114 -7.45 11.87 -23.48
N LYS A 115 -6.54 10.96 -23.79
CA LYS A 115 -6.05 9.95 -22.86
C LYS A 115 -4.58 10.19 -22.63
N GLU A 116 -4.23 10.61 -21.41
CA GLU A 116 -2.83 10.79 -21.02
C GLU A 116 -2.35 9.59 -20.18
N ASP A 117 -1.18 9.05 -20.56
CA ASP A 117 -0.49 7.99 -19.83
C ASP A 117 -0.02 8.49 -18.45
N ILE A 118 -0.25 7.71 -17.39
CA ILE A 118 0.32 8.01 -16.08
C ILE A 118 1.78 7.54 -16.08
N VAL A 119 2.72 8.49 -16.01
CA VAL A 119 4.16 8.20 -15.96
C VAL A 119 4.72 8.56 -14.59
N SER A 120 5.65 7.76 -14.07
CA SER A 120 6.36 8.15 -12.85
C SER A 120 7.17 9.44 -13.09
N TYR A 121 7.41 10.23 -12.05
CA TYR A 121 8.23 11.45 -12.17
C TYR A 121 9.61 11.16 -12.77
N THR A 122 10.22 10.03 -12.39
CA THR A 122 11.50 9.57 -12.94
C THR A 122 11.43 9.30 -14.44
N GLU A 123 10.36 8.66 -14.91
CA GLU A 123 10.15 8.39 -16.33
C GLU A 123 9.85 9.69 -17.09
N TYR A 124 8.98 10.56 -16.56
CA TYR A 124 8.71 11.87 -17.15
C TYR A 124 10.01 12.66 -17.41
N GLN A 125 10.93 12.69 -16.43
CA GLN A 125 12.22 13.37 -16.56
C GLN A 125 13.14 12.73 -17.61
N LEU A 126 13.06 11.41 -17.79
CA LEU A 126 13.80 10.70 -18.85
C LEU A 126 13.22 11.00 -20.24
N GLN A 127 11.89 11.10 -20.35
CA GLN A 127 11.21 11.43 -21.61
C GLN A 127 11.58 12.84 -22.09
N GLN A 128 11.59 13.83 -21.19
CA GLN A 128 12.00 15.20 -21.52
C GLN A 128 13.45 15.29 -22.02
N LYS A 129 14.34 14.42 -21.53
CA LYS A 129 15.76 14.43 -21.93
C LYS A 129 16.07 13.60 -23.18
N LYS A 130 15.31 12.55 -23.45
CA LYS A 130 15.62 11.59 -24.53
C LYS A 130 14.62 11.59 -25.70
N GLY A 131 13.52 12.35 -25.62
CA GLY A 131 12.49 12.40 -26.67
C GLY A 131 11.80 11.06 -26.94
N ALA A 132 11.96 10.08 -26.05
CA ALA A 132 11.40 8.74 -26.20
C ALA A 132 10.10 8.63 -25.41
N SER A 133 8.96 8.56 -26.10
CA SER A 133 7.67 8.21 -25.49
C SER A 133 7.77 6.82 -24.88
N SER A 134 7.64 6.75 -23.56
CA SER A 134 7.59 5.48 -22.84
C SER A 134 6.11 5.15 -22.67
N LYS A 135 5.61 4.10 -23.33
CA LYS A 135 4.26 3.58 -23.06
C LYS A 135 4.19 3.18 -21.59
N SER A 136 3.38 3.88 -20.81
CA SER A 136 3.10 3.49 -19.44
C SER A 136 2.37 2.15 -19.40
N LYS A 137 2.76 1.29 -18.46
CA LYS A 137 1.97 0.09 -18.12
C LYS A 137 0.92 0.36 -17.04
N ASP A 138 0.91 1.58 -16.50
CA ASP A 138 0.14 2.02 -15.35
C ASP A 138 -1.03 2.93 -15.76
N GLY A 139 -1.90 2.46 -16.66
CA GLY A 139 -3.19 3.09 -16.93
C GLY A 139 -3.17 4.44 -17.68
N GLU A 140 -4.34 4.76 -18.25
CA GLU A 140 -4.61 6.01 -18.97
C GLU A 140 -5.63 6.82 -18.17
N LEU A 141 -5.43 8.14 -18.02
CA LEU A 141 -6.43 9.04 -17.46
C LEU A 141 -7.13 9.81 -18.57
N LYS A 142 -8.43 10.02 -18.41
CA LYS A 142 -9.20 10.89 -19.30
C LYS A 142 -8.93 12.35 -18.93
N VAL A 143 -8.50 13.15 -19.89
CA VAL A 143 -8.09 14.54 -19.68
C VAL A 143 -8.86 15.49 -20.58
N TYR A 144 -9.46 16.54 -19.99
CA TYR A 144 -9.95 17.68 -20.75
C TYR A 144 -8.94 18.82 -20.73
N ASN A 145 -8.59 19.33 -21.90
CA ASN A 145 -7.86 20.58 -22.07
C ASN A 145 -8.87 21.70 -22.27
N VAL A 146 -8.88 22.67 -21.35
CA VAL A 146 -9.80 23.81 -21.36
C VAL A 146 -8.99 25.10 -21.52
N ASN A 147 -9.34 25.91 -22.51
CA ASN A 147 -8.81 27.26 -22.66
C ASN A 147 -9.91 28.26 -22.30
N LEU A 148 -9.65 29.06 -21.29
CA LEU A 148 -10.54 30.11 -20.84
C LEU A 148 -9.86 31.47 -21.04
N SER A 149 -10.53 32.40 -21.68
CA SER A 149 -10.12 33.80 -21.68
C SER A 149 -11.00 34.60 -20.74
N VAL A 150 -10.39 35.41 -19.88
CA VAL A 150 -11.07 36.23 -18.88
C VAL A 150 -10.67 37.69 -19.00
N SER A 151 -11.58 38.57 -18.64
CA SER A 151 -11.36 40.00 -18.45
C SER A 151 -11.58 40.36 -16.98
N GLY A 152 -10.67 41.12 -16.39
CA GLY A 152 -10.69 41.48 -14.97
C GLY A 152 -9.32 41.85 -14.41
N ALA A 153 -9.22 42.04 -13.10
CA ALA A 153 -7.96 42.39 -12.47
C ALA A 153 -7.01 41.19 -12.39
N ILE A 154 -5.71 41.44 -12.58
CA ILE A 154 -4.66 40.40 -12.48
C ILE A 154 -4.64 39.78 -11.08
N SER A 155 -4.97 40.54 -10.03
CA SER A 155 -5.08 40.01 -8.66
C SER A 155 -6.16 38.94 -8.54
N ASP A 156 -7.30 39.13 -9.20
CA ASP A 156 -8.40 38.16 -9.18
C ASP A 156 -8.01 36.88 -9.95
N VAL A 157 -7.30 37.03 -11.09
CA VAL A 157 -6.70 35.91 -11.82
C VAL A 157 -5.73 35.11 -10.93
N GLN A 158 -4.90 35.78 -10.14
CA GLN A 158 -4.00 35.09 -9.21
C GLN A 158 -4.76 34.27 -8.17
N THR A 159 -5.82 34.84 -7.58
CA THR A 159 -6.64 34.11 -6.60
C THR A 159 -7.33 32.89 -7.22
N LEU A 160 -7.83 33.02 -8.46
CA LEU A 160 -8.41 31.89 -9.20
C LEU A 160 -7.38 30.79 -9.44
N VAL A 161 -6.18 31.15 -9.90
CA VAL A 161 -5.09 30.19 -10.17
C VAL A 161 -4.65 29.47 -8.90
N ASP A 162 -4.59 30.18 -7.77
CA ASP A 162 -4.24 29.59 -6.49
C ASP A 162 -5.34 28.65 -5.98
N ASP A 163 -6.63 29.01 -6.12
CA ASP A 163 -7.74 28.12 -5.77
C ASP A 163 -7.71 26.85 -6.63
N VAL A 164 -7.55 27.00 -7.96
CA VAL A 164 -7.44 25.88 -8.90
C VAL A 164 -6.29 24.93 -8.54
N ARG A 165 -5.18 25.43 -8.00
CA ARG A 165 -4.07 24.55 -7.56
C ARG A 165 -4.47 23.66 -6.40
N THR A 166 -5.31 24.16 -5.49
CA THR A 166 -5.81 23.42 -4.33
C THR A 166 -7.04 22.57 -4.64
N THR A 167 -7.77 22.91 -5.71
CA THR A 167 -8.95 22.19 -6.19
C THR A 167 -8.55 20.87 -6.87
N LYS A 168 -9.08 19.76 -6.33
CA LYS A 168 -9.01 18.36 -6.82
C LYS A 168 -7.98 18.09 -7.95
N SER A 169 -8.44 17.56 -9.08
CA SER A 169 -7.63 17.16 -10.23
C SER A 169 -7.68 18.19 -11.37
N LEU A 170 -7.94 19.46 -11.03
CA LEU A 170 -7.82 20.58 -11.94
C LEU A 170 -6.43 21.20 -11.80
N LYS A 171 -5.75 21.49 -12.90
CA LYS A 171 -4.40 22.07 -12.91
C LYS A 171 -4.26 23.13 -13.99
N VAL A 172 -3.51 24.18 -13.70
CA VAL A 172 -3.17 25.20 -14.70
C VAL A 172 -1.91 24.75 -15.45
N SER A 173 -2.02 24.65 -16.77
CA SER A 173 -0.91 24.30 -17.66
C SER A 173 -0.20 25.53 -18.23
N GLY A 174 -0.88 26.67 -18.32
CA GLY A 174 -0.31 27.89 -18.89
C GLY A 174 -1.20 29.09 -18.64
N ILE A 175 -0.59 30.27 -18.62
CA ILE A 175 -1.27 31.57 -18.52
C ILE A 175 -0.59 32.51 -19.51
N THR A 176 -1.39 33.19 -20.32
CA THR A 176 -0.94 34.17 -21.31
C THR A 176 -1.73 35.46 -21.13
N TYR A 177 -1.04 36.59 -21.15
CA TYR A 177 -1.65 37.91 -21.08
C TYR A 177 -1.63 38.53 -22.48
N SER A 178 -2.77 39.06 -22.93
CA SER A 178 -2.90 39.81 -24.17
C SER A 178 -3.47 41.19 -23.86
N GLU A 179 -2.80 42.21 -24.36
CA GLU A 179 -3.24 43.60 -24.26
C GLU A 179 -3.44 44.09 -25.69
N ASP A 180 -4.69 44.06 -26.15
CA ASP A 180 -5.11 44.78 -27.36
C ASP A 180 -5.63 46.15 -26.91
N ASP A 181 -5.47 47.18 -27.76
CA ASP A 181 -5.62 48.62 -27.48
C ASP A 181 -6.90 49.07 -26.71
N GLU A 182 -7.90 48.20 -26.52
CA GLU A 182 -9.13 48.49 -25.75
C GLU A 182 -9.45 47.49 -24.62
N GLU A 183 -8.83 46.29 -24.52
CA GLU A 183 -9.13 45.30 -23.47
C GLU A 183 -7.91 44.47 -23.03
N MET A 184 -7.66 44.40 -21.72
CA MET A 184 -6.74 43.43 -21.12
C MET A 184 -7.44 42.08 -20.96
N THR A 185 -7.00 41.07 -21.71
CA THR A 185 -7.52 39.71 -21.61
C THR A 185 -6.43 38.75 -21.13
N THR A 186 -6.81 37.83 -20.25
CA THR A 186 -5.92 36.77 -19.77
C THR A 186 -6.46 35.41 -20.21
N THR A 187 -5.66 34.66 -20.96
CA THR A 187 -5.98 33.29 -21.33
C THR A 187 -5.31 32.31 -20.37
N ILE A 188 -6.12 31.44 -19.75
CA ILE A 188 -5.69 30.40 -18.82
C ILE A 188 -5.99 29.04 -19.46
N THR A 189 -4.98 28.19 -19.54
CA THR A 189 -5.13 26.80 -19.98
C THR A 189 -5.19 25.89 -18.78
N PHE A 190 -6.31 25.18 -18.64
CA PHE A 190 -6.53 24.16 -17.61
C PHE A 190 -6.43 22.76 -18.18
N LYS A 191 -5.93 21.84 -17.36
CA LYS A 191 -6.03 20.40 -17.53
C LYS A 191 -6.87 19.82 -16.40
N LEU A 192 -7.93 19.12 -16.77
CA LEU A 192 -8.82 18.41 -15.84
C LEU A 192 -8.64 16.91 -16.03
N PHE A 193 -8.17 16.22 -14.99
CA PHE A 193 -8.00 14.76 -15.00
C PHE A 193 -9.19 14.08 -14.32
N MET A 194 -9.74 13.03 -14.94
CA MET A 194 -10.89 12.27 -14.41
C MET A 194 -10.61 10.78 -14.35
N ILE A 195 -11.35 10.08 -13.48
CA ILE A 195 -11.31 8.62 -13.26
C ILE A 195 -12.71 8.00 -13.18
#